data_AF-A0A2N5S2G8-F1
#
_entry.id   AF-A0A2N5S2G8-F1
#
_cell.length_a   1.000
_cell.length_b   1.000
_cell.length_c   1.000
_cell.angle_alpha   90.00
_cell.angle_beta   90.00
_cell.angle_gamma   90.00
#
_symmetry.space_group_name_H-M   'P 1'
#
loop_
_entity.id
_entity.type
_entity.pdbx_description
1 polymer ?
#
loop_
_entity_poly.entity_id
_entity_poly.type
_entity_poly.pdbx_seq_one_letter_code
_entity_poly.pdbx_strand_id
1 'polypeptide(L)'
;MPSATAPSTMNARTAELVRHLNTSAITSSAESYPGMHKLRSLRAAATLRDPFINEDTGFPLELRHRMGIRGLLPPAIETLDQQMARVLDQMRTKRTTIGQYIYLSNLRQ
;
A
#
# COMPACT_ATOMS: atom_id res chain seq x y z
N MET A 1 -4.59 15.41 25.66
CA MET A 1 -3.32 14.67 25.80
C MET A 1 -3.11 13.90 24.51
N PRO A 2 -2.19 14.28 23.61
CA PRO A 2 -1.96 13.52 22.40
C PRO A 2 -1.16 12.26 22.75
N SER A 3 -1.77 11.08 22.57
CA SER A 3 -1.10 9.79 22.74
C SER A 3 0.02 9.66 21.72
N ALA A 4 1.22 9.32 22.20
CA ALA A 4 2.37 9.00 21.37
C ALA A 4 2.06 7.79 20.47
N THR A 5 1.78 8.05 19.19
CA THR A 5 1.73 7.02 18.16
C THR A 5 3.18 6.62 17.87
N ALA A 6 3.60 5.45 18.34
CA ALA A 6 4.90 4.89 18.00
C ALA A 6 5.06 4.87 16.46
N PRO A 7 6.24 5.20 15.91
CA PRO A 7 6.48 5.08 14.48
C PRO A 7 6.22 3.64 14.09
N SER A 8 5.25 3.40 13.20
CA SER A 8 4.92 2.09 12.66
C SER A 8 6.19 1.43 12.16
N THR A 9 6.73 0.51 12.95
CA THR A 9 7.91 -0.27 12.63
C THR A 9 7.66 -0.96 11.29
N MET A 10 8.56 -0.71 10.33
CA MET A 10 8.59 -1.34 9.02
C MET A 10 8.36 -2.85 9.19
N ASN A 11 7.25 -3.37 8.67
CA ASN A 11 6.94 -4.78 8.82
C ASN A 11 8.03 -5.62 8.09
N ALA A 12 8.29 -6.84 8.54
CA ALA A 12 9.41 -7.66 8.03
C ALA A 12 9.33 -7.90 6.50
N ARG A 13 8.12 -7.96 5.94
CA ARG A 13 7.88 -8.10 4.48
C ARG A 13 8.17 -6.81 3.72
N THR A 14 7.77 -5.65 4.26
CA THR A 14 8.13 -4.33 3.74
C THR A 14 9.65 -4.16 3.71
N ALA A 15 10.36 -4.64 4.74
CA ALA A 15 11.81 -4.59 4.82
C ALA A 15 12.51 -5.50 3.78
N GLU A 16 11.90 -6.64 3.42
CA GLU A 16 12.36 -7.51 2.33
C GLU A 16 12.13 -6.88 0.94
N LEU A 17 10.96 -6.30 0.72
CA LEU A 17 10.63 -5.53 -0.50
C LEU A 17 11.61 -4.35 -0.68
N VAL A 18 11.89 -3.61 0.39
CA VAL A 18 12.87 -2.51 0.37
C VAL A 18 14.25 -3.02 -0.04
N ARG A 19 14.69 -4.17 0.48
CA ARG A 19 15.97 -4.80 0.14
C ARG A 19 16.03 -5.28 -1.31
N HIS A 20 14.97 -5.90 -1.82
CA HIS A 20 14.93 -6.40 -3.21
C HIS A 20 14.89 -5.26 -4.24
N LEU A 21 14.23 -4.15 -3.90
CA LEU A 21 14.23 -2.94 -4.73
C LEU A 21 15.62 -2.25 -4.79
N ASN A 22 16.51 -2.49 -3.82
CA ASN A 22 17.87 -1.94 -3.83
C ASN A 22 18.85 -2.74 -4.72
N THR A 23 18.51 -3.96 -5.14
CA THR A 23 19.39 -4.82 -5.97
C THR A 23 19.43 -4.40 -7.44
N SER A 24 18.50 -3.58 -7.92
CA SER A 24 18.50 -3.07 -9.30
C SER A 24 19.30 -1.76 -9.44
N ALA A 25 20.58 -1.80 -9.11
CA ALA A 25 21.55 -0.72 -9.34
C ALA A 25 21.92 -0.56 -10.84
N ILE A 26 20.93 -0.57 -11.75
CA ILE A 26 21.12 -0.30 -13.19
C ILE A 26 20.51 1.05 -13.60
N THR A 27 19.76 1.73 -12.72
CA THR A 27 18.96 2.91 -13.10
C THR A 27 19.68 4.26 -12.89
N SER A 28 20.95 4.38 -13.29
CA SER A 28 21.64 5.68 -13.28
C SER A 28 21.70 6.36 -14.67
N SER A 29 21.46 5.63 -15.77
CA SER A 29 21.60 6.16 -17.14
C SER A 29 20.29 6.22 -17.94
N ALA A 30 19.17 5.76 -17.36
CA ALA A 30 17.91 5.56 -18.08
C ALA A 30 16.85 6.65 -17.85
N GLU A 31 17.14 7.70 -17.08
CA GLU A 31 16.12 8.68 -16.65
C GLU A 31 15.63 9.62 -17.75
N SER A 32 16.25 9.59 -18.94
CA SER A 32 15.97 10.53 -20.04
C SER A 32 15.09 9.98 -21.18
N TYR A 33 14.54 8.76 -21.09
CA TYR A 33 13.73 8.19 -22.18
C TYR A 33 12.24 8.52 -22.07
N PRO A 34 11.63 9.16 -23.09
CA PRO A 34 10.18 9.33 -23.17
C PRO A 34 9.50 7.95 -23.10
N GLY A 35 8.65 7.74 -22.09
CA GLY A 35 7.95 6.47 -21.85
C GLY A 35 8.42 5.68 -20.63
N MET A 36 9.60 5.97 -20.07
CA MET A 36 10.07 5.33 -18.83
C MET A 36 9.12 5.57 -17.64
N HIS A 37 8.55 6.78 -17.55
CA HIS A 37 7.53 7.13 -16.56
C HIS A 37 6.25 6.31 -16.71
N LYS A 38 5.84 6.00 -17.96
CA LYS A 38 4.66 5.16 -18.23
C LYS A 38 4.92 3.72 -17.76
N LEU A 39 6.11 3.18 -18.01
CA LEU A 39 6.49 1.84 -17.54
C LEU A 39 6.54 1.76 -16.01
N ARG A 40 7.10 2.78 -15.35
CA ARG A 40 7.10 2.88 -13.87
C ARG A 40 5.68 2.96 -13.32
N SER A 41 4.80 3.77 -13.93
CA SER A 41 3.39 3.89 -13.53
C SER A 41 2.60 2.59 -13.74
N LEU A 42 2.81 1.88 -14.84
CA LEU A 42 2.17 0.59 -15.09
C LEU A 42 2.60 -0.47 -14.06
N ARG A 43 3.88 -0.50 -13.70
CA ARG A 43 4.39 -1.38 -12.65
C ARG A 43 3.80 -1.02 -11.28
N ALA A 44 3.76 0.26 -10.94
CA ALA A 44 3.14 0.77 -9.72
C ALA A 44 1.66 0.34 -9.61
N ALA A 45 0.89 0.51 -10.69
CA ALA A 45 -0.50 0.08 -10.76
C ALA A 45 -0.67 -1.44 -10.68
N ALA A 46 0.25 -2.22 -11.28
CA ALA A 46 0.23 -3.68 -11.16
C ALA A 46 0.51 -4.13 -9.73
N THR A 47 1.44 -3.48 -9.01
CA THR A 47 1.73 -3.80 -7.61
C THR A 47 0.54 -3.53 -6.68
N LEU A 48 -0.21 -2.44 -6.91
CA LEU A 48 -1.41 -2.14 -6.13
C LEU A 48 -2.58 -3.10 -6.41
N ARG A 49 -2.54 -3.88 -7.50
CA ARG A 49 -3.55 -4.88 -7.84
C ARG A 49 -3.24 -6.27 -7.29
N ASP A 50 -2.03 -6.50 -6.77
CA ASP A 50 -1.66 -7.78 -6.19
C ASP A 50 -2.06 -7.80 -4.70
N PRO A 51 -3.07 -8.59 -4.29
CA PRO A 51 -3.54 -8.61 -2.91
C PRO A 51 -2.50 -9.17 -1.93
N PHE A 52 -1.46 -9.86 -2.40
CA PHE A 52 -0.39 -10.36 -1.53
C PHE A 52 0.70 -9.31 -1.26
N ILE A 53 0.77 -8.25 -2.07
CA ILE A 53 1.75 -7.17 -1.96
C ILE A 53 1.12 -5.85 -1.51
N ASN A 54 -0.14 -5.61 -1.87
CA ASN A 54 -0.83 -4.37 -1.56
C ASN A 54 -1.07 -4.22 -0.05
N GLU A 55 -0.46 -3.20 0.55
CA GLU A 55 -0.70 -2.79 1.94
C GLU A 55 -1.59 -1.52 2.02
N ASP A 56 -2.04 -0.98 0.88
CA ASP A 56 -2.84 0.24 0.76
C ASP A 56 -2.25 1.40 1.61
N THR A 57 -3.03 1.98 2.53
CA THR A 57 -2.58 3.05 3.44
C THR A 57 -1.47 2.61 4.40
N GLY A 58 -1.16 1.32 4.49
CA GLY A 58 -0.08 0.74 5.28
C GLY A 58 1.31 1.02 4.72
N PHE A 59 1.43 1.36 3.43
CA PHE A 59 2.73 1.66 2.83
C PHE A 59 3.38 2.89 3.49
N PRO A 60 4.63 2.79 4.02
CA PRO A 60 5.38 3.94 4.50
C PRO A 60 5.68 4.94 3.38
N LEU A 61 5.81 6.23 3.74
CA LEU A 61 6.00 7.31 2.77
C LEU A 61 7.20 7.07 1.86
N GLU A 62 8.34 6.69 2.43
CA GLU A 62 9.61 6.44 1.74
C GLU A 62 9.46 5.32 0.70
N LEU A 63 8.71 4.28 1.06
CA LEU A 63 8.44 3.18 0.15
C LEU A 63 7.50 3.61 -0.97
N ARG A 64 6.48 4.43 -0.68
CA ARG A 64 5.59 4.97 -1.72
C ARG A 64 6.35 5.79 -2.77
N HIS A 65 7.34 6.57 -2.34
CA HIS A 65 8.24 7.29 -3.25
C HIS A 65 9.06 6.34 -4.11
N ARG A 66 9.73 5.36 -3.49
CA ARG A 66 10.61 4.41 -4.20
C ARG A 66 9.85 3.53 -5.19
N MET A 67 8.61 3.15 -4.86
CA MET A 67 7.74 2.35 -5.73
C MET A 67 7.00 3.19 -6.78
N GLY A 68 7.07 4.52 -6.71
CA GLY A 68 6.34 5.40 -7.63
C GLY A 68 4.81 5.34 -7.46
N ILE A 69 4.33 4.96 -6.28
CA ILE A 69 2.89 4.89 -5.93
C ILE A 69 2.41 6.12 -5.15
N ARG A 70 3.29 7.08 -4.86
CA ARG A 70 2.89 8.38 -4.27
C ARG A 70 1.91 9.09 -5.21
N GLY A 71 0.75 9.50 -4.69
CA GLY A 71 -0.34 10.11 -5.46
C GLY A 71 -1.37 9.12 -5.99
N LEU A 72 -1.10 7.80 -5.92
CA LEU A 72 -2.07 6.74 -6.25
C LEU A 72 -2.84 6.24 -5.03
N LEU A 73 -2.38 6.58 -3.83
CA LEU A 73 -2.97 6.20 -2.55
C LEU A 73 -3.38 7.44 -1.75
N PRO A 74 -4.40 7.34 -0.87
CA PRO A 74 -4.73 8.41 0.07
C PRO A 74 -3.50 8.87 0.88
N PRO A 75 -3.42 10.14 1.30
CA PRO A 75 -2.23 10.66 2.00
C PRO A 75 -2.04 10.08 3.41
N ALA A 76 -3.08 9.51 4.01
CA ALA A 76 -3.00 8.88 5.32
C ALA A 76 -2.07 7.66 5.30
N ILE A 77 -1.31 7.49 6.39
CA ILE A 77 -0.50 6.31 6.68
C ILE A 77 -1.13 5.65 7.90
N GLU A 78 -1.62 4.44 7.74
CA GLU A 78 -2.34 3.70 8.78
C GLU A 78 -1.55 2.46 9.20
N THR A 79 -1.60 2.14 10.50
CA THR A 79 -1.20 0.82 11.01
C THR A 79 -2.22 -0.23 10.61
N LEU A 80 -1.82 -1.52 10.65
CA LEU A 80 -2.76 -2.62 10.44
C LEU A 80 -3.96 -2.56 11.40
N ASP A 81 -3.73 -2.22 12.67
CA ASP A 81 -4.80 -2.12 13.67
C ASP A 81 -5.80 -1.00 13.34
N GLN A 82 -5.31 0.14 12.83
CA GLN A 82 -6.18 1.23 12.37
C GLN A 82 -7.00 0.83 11.13
N GLN A 83 -6.37 0.13 10.17
CA GLN A 83 -7.06 -0.40 9.01
C GLN A 83 -8.13 -1.42 9.42
N MET A 84 -7.82 -2.33 10.35
CA MET A 84 -8.75 -3.31 10.88
C MET A 84 -9.93 -2.66 11.61
N ALA A 85 -9.68 -1.66 12.47
CA ALA A 85 -10.74 -0.93 13.16
C ALA A 85 -11.72 -0.29 12.17
N ARG A 86 -11.19 0.40 11.14
CA ARG A 86 -12.00 1.01 10.06
C ARG A 86 -12.82 -0.03 9.31
N VAL A 87 -12.23 -1.18 8.98
CA VAL A 87 -12.92 -2.28 8.28
C VAL A 87 -14.05 -2.85 9.13
N LEU A 88 -13.80 -3.12 10.42
CA LEU A 88 -14.80 -3.67 11.33
C LEU A 88 -15.97 -2.71 11.53
N ASP A 89 -15.71 -1.41 11.66
CA ASP A 89 -16.77 -0.41 11.78
C ASP A 89 -17.64 -0.35 10.51
N GLN A 90 -17.02 -0.33 9.33
CA GLN A 90 -17.74 -0.37 8.05
C GLN A 90 -18.53 -1.66 7.83
N MET A 91 -18.02 -2.81 8.29
CA MET A 91 -18.73 -4.08 8.24
C MET A 91 -19.96 -4.05 9.15
N ARG A 92 -19.83 -3.51 10.37
CA ARG A 92 -20.92 -3.41 11.36
C ARG A 92 -22.08 -2.53 10.87
N THR A 93 -21.84 -1.59 9.95
CA THR A 93 -22.94 -0.80 9.37
C THR A 93 -23.81 -1.58 8.37
N LYS A 94 -23.37 -2.77 7.93
CA LYS A 94 -24.15 -3.62 7.01
C LYS A 94 -25.26 -4.34 7.79
N ARG A 95 -26.52 -4.02 7.44
CA ARG A 95 -27.73 -4.51 8.14
C ARG A 95 -28.02 -5.99 7.93
N THR A 96 -27.46 -6.60 6.89
CA THR A 96 -27.75 -7.99 6.51
C THR A 96 -26.46 -8.80 6.42
N THR A 97 -26.55 -10.09 6.73
CA THR A 97 -25.42 -11.02 6.62
C THR A 97 -24.87 -11.09 5.19
N ILE A 98 -25.74 -11.05 4.17
CA ILE A 98 -25.30 -11.01 2.77
C ILE A 98 -24.53 -9.71 2.46
N GLY A 99 -24.92 -8.57 3.05
CA GLY A 99 -24.20 -7.31 2.91
C GLY A 99 -22.81 -7.36 3.55
N GLN A 100 -22.69 -8.01 4.71
CA GLN A 100 -21.38 -8.26 5.35
C GLN A 100 -20.51 -9.19 4.49
N TYR A 101 -21.10 -10.26 3.95
CA TYR A 101 -20.40 -11.18 3.05
C TYR A 101 -19.87 -10.47 1.79
N ILE A 102 -20.69 -9.65 1.13
CA ILE A 102 -20.26 -8.89 -0.06
C ILE A 102 -19.13 -7.93 0.31
N TYR A 103 -19.24 -7.23 1.44
CA TYR A 103 -18.20 -6.31 1.91
C TYR A 103 -16.86 -7.01 2.15
N LEU A 104 -16.85 -8.12 2.89
CA LEU A 104 -15.65 -8.90 3.15
C LEU A 104 -15.11 -9.58 1.88
N SER A 105 -15.99 -9.99 0.97
CA SER A 105 -15.59 -10.56 -0.32
C SER A 105 -14.85 -9.55 -1.18
N ASN A 106 -15.30 -8.28 -1.18
CA ASN A 106 -14.64 -7.20 -1.90
C ASN A 106 -13.29 -6.81 -1.28
N LEU A 107 -13.10 -7.00 0.03
CA LEU A 107 -11.82 -6.74 0.70
C LEU A 107 -10.73 -7.76 0.30
N ARG A 108 -11.12 -8.95 -0.19
CA ARG A 108 -10.20 -10.02 -0.57
C ARG A 108 -9.67 -9.90 -2.01
N GLN A 109 -10.38 -9.17 -2.87
CA GLN A 109 -10.09 -9.06 -4.31
C GLN A 109 -8.94 -8.09 -4.57
#